data_AF-A0A7S3XH98-F1
#
_entry.id   AF-A0A7S3XH98-F1
#
_cell.length_a   1.000
_cell.length_b   1.000
_cell.length_c   1.000
_cell.angle_alpha   90.00
_cell.angle_beta   90.00
_cell.angle_gamma   90.00
#
_symmetry.space_group_name_H-M   'P 1'
#
loop_
_entity.id
_entity.type
_entity.pdbx_description
1 polymer ?
#
loop_
_entity_poly.entity_id
_entity_poly.type
_entity_poly.pdbx_seq_one_letter_code
_entity_poly.pdbx_strand_id
1 'polypeptide(L)'
;KLFLVHAFFAFLVGVLAVLVPHLFGIFLGEGLHGSFFRWNPDDEQVRLTHVVIRMYGALVFGQGIMCYSMQWVSDGVVRRSVVVAYFVVFLLTEIVLLRSMLTDTHWHSVNAMNVGLFFCLTCFYGWFGFAQPPPVFEGLGACD
;
A
#
# COMPACT_ATOMS: atom_id res chain seq x y z
N LYS A 1 -14.26 6.71 -8.84
CA LYS A 1 -14.22 5.23 -8.80
C LYS A 1 -12.90 4.69 -8.23
N LEU A 2 -11.75 5.28 -8.57
CA LEU A 2 -10.42 4.93 -8.01
C LEU A 2 -10.42 4.77 -6.48
N PHE A 3 -10.88 5.79 -5.76
CA PHE A 3 -10.89 5.77 -4.29
C PHE A 3 -11.79 4.69 -3.68
N LEU A 4 -12.91 4.35 -4.32
CA LEU A 4 -13.82 3.30 -3.83
C LEU A 4 -13.18 1.92 -3.98
N VAL A 5 -12.56 1.65 -5.13
CA VAL A 5 -11.84 0.40 -5.36
C VAL A 5 -10.68 0.27 -4.37
N HIS A 6 -9.89 1.34 -4.20
CA HIS A 6 -8.79 1.33 -3.24
C HIS A 6 -9.30 1.14 -1.80
N ALA A 7 -10.38 1.82 -1.41
CA ALA A 7 -10.98 1.67 -0.09
C ALA A 7 -11.42 0.22 0.17
N PHE A 8 -12.06 -0.43 -0.80
CA PHE A 8 -12.48 -1.83 -0.68
C PHE A 8 -11.28 -2.77 -0.41
N PHE A 9 -10.22 -2.66 -1.22
CA PHE A 9 -9.03 -3.48 -1.02
C PHE A 9 -8.31 -3.15 0.28
N ALA A 10 -8.19 -1.87 0.63
CA ALA A 10 -7.57 -1.43 1.87
C ALA A 10 -8.32 -1.93 3.11
N PHE A 11 -9.66 -1.96 3.09
CA PHE A 11 -10.43 -2.57 4.17
C PHE A 11 -10.20 -4.07 4.26
N LEU A 12 -10.31 -4.78 3.13
CA LEU A 12 -10.15 -6.24 3.11
C LEU A 12 -8.74 -6.66 3.56
N VAL A 13 -7.71 -6.06 2.98
CA VAL A 13 -6.32 -6.34 3.30
C VAL A 13 -5.98 -5.90 4.72
N GLY A 14 -6.44 -4.73 5.16
CA GLY A 14 -6.19 -4.22 6.51
C GLY A 14 -6.80 -5.11 7.60
N VAL A 15 -8.06 -5.54 7.44
CA VAL A 15 -8.71 -6.47 8.39
C VAL A 15 -8.00 -7.81 8.40
N LEU A 16 -7.68 -8.37 7.23
CA LEU A 16 -6.96 -9.65 7.15
C LEU A 16 -5.58 -9.57 7.78
N ALA A 17 -4.83 -8.48 7.60
CA ALA A 17 -3.51 -8.31 8.19
C ALA A 17 -3.55 -8.18 9.73
N VAL A 18 -4.61 -7.57 10.28
CA VAL A 18 -4.81 -7.49 11.73
C VAL A 18 -5.19 -8.84 12.33
N LEU A 19 -6.15 -9.55 11.71
CA LEU A 19 -6.70 -10.79 12.25
C LEU A 19 -5.81 -12.01 11.97
N VAL A 20 -5.23 -12.08 10.77
CA VAL A 20 -4.47 -13.24 10.27
C VAL A 20 -3.14 -12.76 9.68
N PRO A 21 -2.20 -12.26 10.51
CA PRO A 21 -0.94 -11.69 10.05
C PRO A 21 -0.05 -12.69 9.29
N HIS A 22 -0.22 -14.00 9.52
CA HIS A 22 0.53 -15.07 8.86
C HIS A 22 0.43 -15.02 7.33
N LEU A 23 -0.71 -14.57 6.79
CA LEU A 23 -0.91 -14.46 5.34
C LEU A 23 0.05 -13.45 4.69
N PHE A 24 0.57 -12.51 5.48
CA PHE A 24 1.43 -11.42 5.02
C PHE A 24 2.89 -11.60 5.45
N GLY A 25 3.24 -12.68 6.17
CA GLY A 25 4.62 -12.97 6.58
C GLY A 25 5.61 -13.01 5.42
N ILE A 26 5.14 -13.46 4.25
CA ILE A 26 5.93 -13.45 3.01
C ILE A 26 6.43 -12.05 2.65
N PHE A 27 5.64 -10.99 2.88
CA PHE A 27 6.02 -9.62 2.51
C PHE A 27 7.21 -9.10 3.32
N LEU A 28 7.47 -9.68 4.50
CA LEU A 28 8.57 -9.31 5.39
C LEU A 28 9.71 -10.33 5.39
N GLY A 29 9.79 -11.18 4.36
CA GLY A 29 10.93 -12.07 4.14
C GLY A 29 10.82 -13.43 4.81
N GLU A 30 9.66 -13.81 5.36
CA GLU A 30 9.46 -15.20 5.77
C GLU A 30 9.50 -16.11 4.54
N GLY A 31 10.38 -17.11 4.56
CA GLY A 31 10.56 -18.04 3.44
C GLY A 31 9.26 -18.77 3.08
N LEU A 32 9.01 -18.92 1.78
CA LEU A 32 7.84 -19.66 1.24
C LEU A 32 7.73 -21.10 1.75
N HIS A 33 8.86 -21.73 2.11
CA HIS A 33 8.89 -23.01 2.82
C HIS A 33 8.53 -22.80 4.30
N GLY A 34 7.25 -22.52 4.55
CA GLY A 34 6.69 -22.46 5.90
C GLY A 34 5.74 -21.29 6.14
N SER A 35 5.83 -20.19 5.39
CA SER A 35 5.12 -18.93 5.67
C SER A 35 3.59 -19.05 5.93
N PHE A 36 2.89 -19.96 5.24
CA PHE A 36 1.44 -20.11 5.44
C PHE A 36 1.03 -20.84 6.73
N PHE A 37 1.92 -21.64 7.31
CA PHE A 37 1.65 -22.48 8.50
C PHE A 37 2.78 -22.50 9.53
N ARG A 38 3.78 -21.61 9.43
CA ARG A 38 4.86 -21.46 10.41
C ARG A 38 4.31 -20.72 11.63
N TRP A 39 3.52 -21.45 12.41
CA TRP A 39 3.15 -21.07 13.76
C TRP A 39 4.22 -21.61 14.70
N ASN A 40 5.30 -20.85 14.88
CA ASN A 40 6.27 -21.11 15.94
C ASN A 40 6.12 -20.04 17.02
N PRO A 41 5.37 -20.29 18.11
CA PRO A 41 5.16 -19.31 19.17
C PRO A 41 6.43 -18.96 19.94
N ASP A 42 7.49 -19.77 19.81
CA ASP A 42 8.76 -19.59 20.52
C ASP A 42 9.80 -18.82 19.70
N ASP A 43 9.48 -18.46 18.44
CA ASP A 43 10.37 -17.69 17.56
C ASP A 43 10.11 -16.18 17.74
N GLU A 44 11.02 -15.49 18.44
CA GLU A 44 10.90 -14.05 18.72
C GLU A 44 10.79 -13.21 17.44
N GLN A 45 11.46 -13.62 16.36
CA GLN A 45 11.43 -12.91 15.09
C GLN A 45 10.04 -12.97 14.46
N VAL A 46 9.41 -14.15 14.45
CA VAL A 46 8.04 -14.34 13.93
C VAL A 46 7.03 -13.53 14.75
N ARG A 47 7.19 -13.47 16.08
CA ARG A 47 6.33 -12.66 16.95
C ARG A 47 6.45 -11.17 16.62
N LEU A 48 7.67 -10.67 16.45
CA LEU A 48 7.91 -9.27 16.09
C LEU A 48 7.31 -8.95 14.71
N THR A 49 7.55 -9.81 13.72
CA THR A 49 6.98 -9.69 12.38
C THR A 49 5.44 -9.60 12.41
N HIS A 50 4.76 -10.46 13.19
CA HIS A 50 3.31 -10.40 13.31
C HIS A 50 2.80 -9.09 13.95
N VAL A 51 3.50 -8.57 14.97
CA VAL A 51 3.14 -7.28 15.57
C VAL A 51 3.26 -6.15 14.55
N VAL A 52 4.35 -6.14 13.79
CA VAL A 52 4.58 -5.16 12.71
C VAL A 52 3.49 -5.27 11.63
N ILE A 53 3.18 -6.49 11.16
CA ILE A 53 2.11 -6.72 10.17
C ILE A 53 0.76 -6.20 10.67
N ARG A 54 0.41 -6.44 11.93
CA ARG A 54 -0.85 -5.95 12.51
C ARG A 54 -0.89 -4.43 12.57
N MET A 55 0.22 -3.78 12.94
CA MET A 55 0.33 -2.32 12.94
C MET A 55 0.15 -1.75 11.52
N TYR A 56 0.85 -2.30 10.53
CA TYR A 56 0.67 -1.90 9.13
C TYR A 56 -0.75 -2.19 8.63
N GLY A 57 -1.35 -3.32 9.01
CA GLY A 57 -2.74 -3.65 8.72
C GLY A 57 -3.73 -2.62 9.25
N ALA A 58 -3.53 -2.14 10.48
CA ALA A 58 -4.36 -1.08 11.05
C ALA A 58 -4.20 0.26 10.29
N LEU A 59 -2.97 0.60 9.87
CA LEU A 59 -2.72 1.78 9.03
C LEU A 59 -3.40 1.67 7.66
N VAL A 60 -3.31 0.50 7.01
CA VAL A 60 -3.97 0.23 5.72
C VAL A 60 -5.49 0.29 5.87
N PHE A 61 -6.04 -0.24 6.95
CA PHE A 61 -7.48 -0.10 7.22
C PHE A 61 -7.89 1.37 7.38
N GLY A 62 -7.10 2.17 8.11
CA GLY A 62 -7.30 3.61 8.23
C GLY A 62 -7.24 4.35 6.88
N GLN A 63 -6.30 3.97 6.01
CA GLN A 63 -6.24 4.44 4.62
C GLN A 63 -7.52 4.11 3.85
N GLY A 64 -8.10 2.93 4.09
CA GLY A 64 -9.41 2.54 3.56
C GLY A 64 -10.52 3.51 3.96
N ILE A 65 -10.58 3.90 5.23
CA ILE A 65 -11.55 4.91 5.72
C ILE A 65 -11.34 6.24 5.01
N MET A 66 -10.09 6.72 4.91
CA MET A 66 -9.78 7.97 4.23
C MET A 66 -10.20 7.94 2.76
N CYS A 67 -9.86 6.88 2.03
CA CYS A 67 -10.25 6.71 0.62
C CYS A 67 -11.77 6.63 0.46
N TYR A 68 -12.46 5.92 1.35
CA TYR A 68 -13.92 5.87 1.34
C TYR A 68 -14.50 7.27 1.55
N SER A 69 -13.98 8.07 2.47
CA SER A 69 -14.44 9.45 2.67
C SER A 69 -14.14 10.35 1.46
N MET A 70 -12.99 10.18 0.80
CA MET A 70 -12.60 11.00 -0.36
C MET A 70 -13.49 10.84 -1.58
N GLN A 71 -14.30 9.78 -1.66
CA GLN A 71 -15.26 9.61 -2.76
C GLN A 71 -16.36 10.70 -2.75
N TRP A 72 -16.63 11.30 -1.59
CA TRP A 72 -17.67 12.31 -1.40
C TRP A 72 -17.16 13.74 -1.57
N VAL A 73 -15.84 13.95 -1.54
CA VAL A 73 -15.22 15.27 -1.73
C VAL A 73 -15.26 15.64 -3.20
N SER A 74 -15.91 16.73 -3.60
CA SER A 74 -15.96 17.19 -5.00
C SER A 74 -14.71 17.94 -5.46
N ASP A 75 -13.93 18.47 -4.52
CA ASP A 75 -12.71 19.23 -4.80
C ASP A 75 -11.60 18.33 -5.40
N GLY A 76 -11.26 18.60 -6.66
CA GLY A 76 -10.22 17.87 -7.37
C GLY A 76 -8.80 18.18 -6.88
N VAL A 77 -8.56 19.34 -6.26
CA VAL A 77 -7.26 19.67 -5.63
C VAL A 77 -7.04 18.77 -4.43
N VAL A 78 -8.03 18.61 -3.56
CA VAL A 78 -7.96 17.71 -2.39
C VAL A 78 -7.74 16.27 -2.83
N ARG A 79 -8.52 15.79 -3.82
CA ARG A 79 -8.35 14.44 -4.38
C ARG A 79 -6.95 14.23 -4.97
N ARG A 80 -6.42 15.22 -5.70
CA ARG A 80 -5.08 15.15 -6.27
C ARG A 80 -4.00 15.09 -5.18
N SER A 81 -4.11 15.90 -4.14
CA SER A 81 -3.18 15.87 -3.01
C SER A 81 -3.11 14.49 -2.34
N VAL A 82 -4.25 13.80 -2.22
CA VAL A 82 -4.29 12.43 -1.69
C VAL A 82 -3.59 11.45 -2.63
N VAL A 83 -3.82 11.55 -3.95
CA VAL A 83 -3.14 10.70 -4.95
C VAL A 83 -1.62 10.94 -4.92
N VAL A 84 -1.18 12.19 -4.80
CA VAL A 84 0.23 12.55 -4.69
C VAL A 84 0.84 12.00 -3.39
N ALA A 85 0.11 12.03 -2.28
CA ALA A 85 0.55 11.42 -1.03
C ALA A 85 0.77 9.90 -1.20
N TYR A 86 -0.14 9.19 -1.86
CA TYR A 86 0.05 7.77 -2.18
C TYR A 86 1.28 7.53 -3.06
N PHE A 87 1.46 8.33 -4.11
CA PHE A 87 2.64 8.27 -4.96
C PHE A 87 3.94 8.40 -4.15
N VAL A 88 4.03 9.42 -3.28
CA VAL A 88 5.22 9.67 -2.46
C VAL A 88 5.47 8.50 -1.50
N VAL A 89 4.44 7.98 -0.84
CA VAL A 89 4.58 6.85 0.07
C VAL A 89 5.08 5.61 -0.67
N PHE A 90 4.49 5.26 -1.83
CA PHE A 90 4.93 4.10 -2.61
C PHE A 90 6.35 4.26 -3.14
N LEU A 91 6.73 5.46 -3.60
CA LEU A 91 8.08 5.76 -4.04
C LEU A 91 9.09 5.60 -2.89
N LEU A 92 8.77 6.11 -1.69
CA LEU A 92 9.64 5.95 -0.52
C LEU A 92 9.75 4.47 -0.11
N THR A 93 8.64 3.72 -0.14
CA THR A 93 8.67 2.28 0.14
C THR A 93 9.55 1.55 -0.88
N GLU A 94 9.43 1.87 -2.16
CA GLU A 94 10.25 1.30 -3.23
C GLU A 94 11.76 1.58 -3.01
N ILE A 95 12.13 2.81 -2.67
CA ILE A 95 13.52 3.18 -2.37
C ILE A 95 14.06 2.38 -1.18
N VAL A 96 13.25 2.19 -0.14
CA VAL A 96 13.63 1.37 1.03
C VAL A 96 13.84 -0.09 0.64
N LEU A 97 12.97 -0.66 -0.20
CA LEU A 97 13.11 -2.04 -0.68
C LEU A 97 14.32 -2.22 -1.59
N LEU A 98 14.58 -1.26 -2.49
CA LEU A 98 15.79 -1.23 -3.31
C LEU A 98 17.05 -1.17 -2.46
N ARG A 99 17.06 -0.30 -1.44
CA ARG A 99 18.17 -0.24 -0.48
C ARG A 99 18.34 -1.58 0.24
N SER A 100 17.26 -2.20 0.67
CA SER A 100 17.28 -3.52 1.28
C SER A 100 17.94 -4.54 0.36
N MET A 101 17.57 -4.61 -0.93
CA MET A 101 18.20 -5.52 -1.89
C MET A 101 19.71 -5.29 -2.07
N LEU A 102 20.18 -4.05 -1.95
CA LEU A 102 21.61 -3.72 -2.08
C LEU A 102 22.41 -4.04 -0.82
N THR A 103 21.78 -4.00 0.35
CA THR A 103 22.43 -4.28 1.63
C THR A 103 22.36 -5.74 2.05
N ASP A 104 21.44 -6.51 1.45
CA ASP A 104 21.26 -7.91 1.79
C ASP A 104 22.34 -8.78 1.12
N THR A 105 22.88 -9.73 1.86
CA THR A 105 23.90 -10.66 1.35
C THR A 105 23.30 -11.78 0.50
N HIS A 106 21.98 -11.99 0.58
CA HIS A 106 21.26 -13.02 -0.15
C HIS A 106 20.19 -12.42 -1.07
N TRP A 107 20.08 -12.97 -2.28
CA TRP A 107 19.04 -12.56 -3.21
C TRP A 107 17.69 -13.17 -2.81
N HIS A 108 16.84 -12.37 -2.17
CA HIS A 108 15.48 -12.78 -1.82
C HIS A 108 14.51 -12.46 -2.96
N SER A 109 14.03 -13.49 -3.67
CA SER A 109 13.05 -13.36 -4.77
C SER A 109 11.77 -12.63 -4.36
N VAL A 110 11.36 -12.76 -3.10
CA VAL A 110 10.20 -12.06 -2.54
C VAL A 110 10.45 -10.55 -2.40
N ASN A 111 11.67 -10.13 -2.05
CA ASN A 111 12.02 -8.71 -2.01
C ASN A 111 11.98 -8.11 -3.43
N ALA A 112 12.51 -8.83 -4.43
CA ALA A 112 12.43 -8.41 -5.83
C ALA A 112 10.99 -8.30 -6.33
N MET A 113 10.11 -9.22 -5.94
CA MET A 113 8.67 -9.15 -6.24
C MET A 113 8.02 -7.92 -5.60
N ASN A 114 8.35 -7.62 -4.34
CA ASN A 114 7.84 -6.43 -3.65
C ASN A 114 8.30 -5.15 -4.34
N VAL A 115 9.57 -5.05 -4.73
CA VAL A 115 10.08 -3.91 -5.52
C VAL A 115 9.27 -3.74 -6.79
N GLY A 116 9.05 -4.81 -7.56
CA GLY A 116 8.25 -4.76 -8.78
C GLY A 116 6.82 -4.30 -8.54
N LEU A 117 6.17 -4.79 -7.47
CA LEU A 117 4.82 -4.37 -7.08
C LEU A 117 4.76 -2.88 -6.75
N PHE A 118 5.68 -2.39 -5.90
CA PHE A 118 5.70 -0.99 -5.49
C PHE A 118 6.09 -0.06 -6.64
N PHE A 119 7.00 -0.46 -7.52
CA PHE A 119 7.29 0.29 -8.75
C PHE A 119 6.05 0.48 -9.62
N CYS A 120 5.28 -0.61 -9.86
CA CYS A 120 4.02 -0.53 -10.60
C CYS A 120 3.00 0.41 -9.93
N LEU A 121 2.88 0.36 -8.60
CA LEU A 121 2.00 1.25 -7.85
C LEU A 121 2.47 2.72 -7.94
N THR A 122 3.76 2.97 -7.78
CA THR A 122 4.38 4.30 -7.95
C THR A 122 4.05 4.86 -9.33
N CYS A 123 4.29 4.10 -10.41
CA CYS A 123 3.97 4.53 -11.76
C CYS A 123 2.46 4.79 -11.95
N PHE A 124 1.61 3.89 -11.44
CA PHE A 124 0.16 4.01 -11.54
C PHE A 124 -0.36 5.29 -10.84
N TYR A 125 0.01 5.52 -9.59
CA TYR A 125 -0.40 6.72 -8.86
C TYR A 125 0.26 7.99 -9.39
N GLY A 126 1.50 7.91 -9.88
CA GLY A 126 2.18 9.02 -10.56
C GLY A 126 1.44 9.45 -11.82
N TRP A 127 0.97 8.49 -12.62
CA TRP A 127 0.16 8.77 -13.80
C TRP A 127 -1.12 9.55 -13.45
N PHE A 128 -1.86 9.11 -12.43
CA PHE A 128 -3.07 9.81 -11.98
C PHE A 128 -2.79 11.17 -11.31
N GLY A 129 -1.63 11.36 -10.67
CA GLY A 129 -1.28 12.60 -9.99
C GLY A 129 -0.73 13.70 -10.90
N PHE A 130 -0.02 13.32 -11.97
CA PHE A 130 0.73 14.25 -12.81
C PHE A 130 0.30 14.28 -14.29
N ALA A 131 -0.13 13.14 -14.85
CA ALA A 131 -0.47 13.04 -16.27
C ALA A 131 -1.96 13.26 -16.58
N GLN A 132 -2.86 12.94 -15.64
CA GLN A 132 -4.27 13.33 -15.76
C GLN A 132 -4.51 14.73 -15.16
N PRO A 133 -4.89 15.75 -15.96
CA PRO A 133 -5.33 17.01 -15.39
C PRO A 133 -6.57 16.78 -14.52
N PRO A 134 -6.65 17.39 -13.33
CA PRO A 134 -7.82 17.24 -12.47
C PRO A 134 -9.06 17.78 -13.21
N PRO A 135 -10.21 17.09 -13.20
CA PRO A 135 -11.42 17.49 -13.94
C PRO A 135 -12.13 18.74 -13.36
N VAL A 136 -11.39 19.65 -12.72
CA VAL A 136 -11.91 20.81 -11.99
C VAL A 136 -12.40 21.94 -12.92
N PHE A 137 -12.22 21.84 -14.24
CA PHE A 137 -12.67 22.87 -15.17
C PHE A 137 -14.00 22.60 -15.89
N GLU A 138 -14.67 21.46 -15.69
CA GLU A 138 -15.97 21.20 -16.34
C GLU A 138 -17.18 21.78 -15.57
N GLY A 139 -16.98 22.29 -14.35
CA GLY A 139 -18.07 22.80 -13.50
C GLY A 139 -18.27 24.32 -13.46
N LEU A 140 -17.34 25.12 -13.98
CA LEU A 140 -17.40 26.60 -13.91
C LEU A 140 -17.68 27.29 -15.26
N GLY A 141 -17.87 26.52 -16.34
CA GLY A 141 -18.18 27.03 -17.69
C GLY A 141 -19.59 26.70 -18.18
N ALA A 142 -20.47 26.19 -17.32
CA ALA A 142 -21.85 25.80 -17.66
C ALA A 142 -22.91 26.77 -17.13
N CYS A 143 -22.50 27.98 -16.76
CA CYS A 143 -23.39 29.10 -16.46
C CYS A 143 -23.18 30.21 -17.49
N ASP A 144 -23.51 29.92 -18.75
CA ASP A 144 -23.90 30.91 -19.77
C ASP A 144 -25.29 30.53 -20.30
#